data_AF-A0A8T6XUB7-F1
#
_entry.id   AF-A0A8T6XUB7-F1
#
_cell.length_a   1.000
_cell.length_b   1.000
_cell.length_c   1.000
_cell.angle_alpha   90.00
_cell.angle_beta   90.00
_cell.angle_gamma   90.00
#
_symmetry.space_group_name_H-M   'P 1'
#
loop_
_entity.id
_entity.type
_entity.pdbx_description
1 polymer ?
#
loop_
_entity_poly.entity_id
_entity_poly.type
_entity_poly.pdbx_seq_one_letter_code
_entity_poly.pdbx_strand_id
1 'polypeptide(L)'
;EVLVRVRATSVFAGDAEMRRMGVGIIFRLFLRLALGLIRPKRVTVLGQELAGEIVQVGREVTMFEVGDQVFATTGFGLGGYAEYKCLPQDANIAQKPSNMTFEEATTIPVGGYNALHFIRLADIREGERVIVNGAG
;
A
#
# COMPACT_ATOMS: atom_id res chain seq x y z
N GLU A 1 -16.90 4.45 3.01
CA GLU A 1 -15.53 4.70 2.57
C GLU A 1 -15.04 6.04 3.12
N VAL A 2 -13.74 6.19 3.28
CA VAL A 2 -13.06 7.44 3.59
C VAL A 2 -12.34 7.93 2.34
N LEU A 3 -12.34 9.25 2.12
CA LEU A 3 -11.57 9.89 1.07
C LEU A 3 -10.28 10.42 1.68
N VAL A 4 -9.15 9.86 1.26
CA VAL A 4 -7.83 10.29 1.70
C VAL A 4 -7.25 11.24 0.66
N ARG A 5 -6.84 12.43 1.08
CA ARG A 5 -5.92 13.28 0.33
C ARG A 5 -4.51 12.77 0.55
N VAL A 6 -3.91 12.24 -0.50
CA VAL A 6 -2.57 11.65 -0.45
C VAL A 6 -1.55 12.78 -0.29
N ARG A 7 -0.70 12.65 0.72
CA ARG A 7 0.43 13.55 0.97
C ARG A 7 1.73 12.95 0.48
N ALA A 8 1.88 11.65 0.67
CA ALA A 8 3.03 10.89 0.19
C ALA A 8 2.61 9.49 -0.25
N THR A 9 3.43 8.90 -1.12
CA THR A 9 3.36 7.51 -1.58
C THR A 9 4.78 7.06 -1.94
N SER A 10 5.07 5.77 -1.80
CA SER A 10 6.37 5.19 -2.12
C SER A 10 6.33 4.34 -3.39
N VAL A 11 7.48 4.23 -4.05
CA VAL A 11 7.63 3.33 -5.19
C VAL A 11 8.02 1.96 -4.69
N PHE A 12 7.07 1.02 -4.73
CA PHE A 12 7.32 -0.34 -4.27
C PHE A 12 7.78 -1.24 -5.42
N ALA A 13 8.59 -2.27 -5.12
CA ALA A 13 9.06 -3.22 -6.14
C ALA A 13 7.91 -3.90 -6.89
N GLY A 14 6.78 -4.14 -6.20
CA GLY A 14 5.55 -4.66 -6.81
C GLY A 14 4.98 -3.75 -7.90
N ASP A 15 5.06 -2.43 -7.74
CA ASP A 15 4.65 -1.46 -8.76
C ASP A 15 5.58 -1.54 -9.99
N ALA A 16 6.89 -1.68 -9.77
CA ALA A 16 7.86 -1.83 -10.86
C ALA A 16 7.67 -3.15 -11.62
N GLU A 17 7.43 -4.26 -10.92
CA GLU A 17 7.14 -5.55 -11.53
C GLU A 17 5.83 -5.56 -12.29
N MET A 18 4.79 -4.91 -11.76
CA MET A 18 3.51 -4.71 -12.44
C MET A 18 3.69 -3.94 -13.75
N ARG A 19 4.53 -2.89 -13.77
CA ARG A 19 4.87 -2.14 -15.00
C ARG A 19 5.66 -2.98 -15.99
N ARG A 20 6.68 -3.70 -15.51
CA ARG A 20 7.54 -4.55 -16.34
C ARG A 20 6.77 -5.72 -16.95
N MET A 21 5.72 -6.19 -16.27
CA MET A 21 5.02 -7.43 -16.58
C MET A 21 5.99 -8.61 -16.68
N GLY A 22 7.07 -8.61 -15.88
CA GLY A 22 8.20 -9.56 -15.95
C GLY A 22 7.89 -11.00 -15.54
N VAL A 23 6.64 -11.41 -15.69
CA VAL A 23 6.09 -12.70 -15.29
C VAL A 23 6.05 -13.68 -16.47
N GLY A 24 5.97 -14.98 -16.17
CA GLY A 24 5.89 -16.03 -17.18
C GLY A 24 4.74 -15.83 -18.17
N ILE A 25 4.90 -16.36 -19.39
CA ILE A 25 3.99 -16.08 -20.53
C ILE A 25 2.52 -16.36 -20.22
N ILE A 26 2.24 -17.45 -19.49
CA ILE A 26 0.89 -17.85 -19.08
C ILE A 26 0.30 -16.80 -18.14
N PHE A 27 1.03 -16.42 -17.08
CA PHE A 27 0.57 -15.43 -16.12
C PHE A 27 0.40 -14.05 -16.75
N ARG A 28 1.29 -13.69 -17.69
CA ARG A 28 1.21 -12.45 -18.46
C ARG A 28 -0.08 -12.38 -19.28
N LEU A 29 -0.49 -13.49 -19.90
CA LEU A 29 -1.73 -13.57 -20.66
C LEU A 29 -2.96 -13.36 -19.75
N PHE A 30 -3.00 -14.01 -18.59
CA PHE A 30 -4.06 -13.81 -17.60
C PHE A 30 -4.12 -12.37 -17.09
N LEU A 31 -2.97 -11.76 -16.78
CA LEU A 31 -2.88 -10.34 -16.39
C LEU A 31 -3.40 -9.41 -17.50
N ARG A 32 -3.04 -9.66 -18.76
CA ARG A 32 -3.56 -8.87 -19.90
C ARG A 32 -5.06 -9.04 -20.07
N LEU A 33 -5.61 -10.23 -19.86
CA LEU A 33 -7.05 -10.44 -19.91
C LEU A 33 -7.77 -9.68 -18.77
N ALA A 34 -7.18 -9.66 -17.57
CA ALA A 34 -7.74 -9.00 -16.41
C ALA A 34 -7.63 -7.47 -16.47
N LEU A 35 -6.47 -6.93 -16.85
CA LEU A 35 -6.16 -5.49 -16.81
C LEU A 35 -6.50 -4.76 -18.11
N GLY A 36 -6.43 -5.46 -19.24
CA GLY A 36 -6.65 -4.94 -20.59
C GLY A 36 -5.67 -5.50 -21.61
N LEU A 37 -6.18 -6.03 -22.72
CA LEU A 37 -5.40 -6.79 -23.71
C LEU A 37 -4.26 -5.97 -24.33
N ILE A 38 -4.57 -4.78 -24.85
CA ILE A 38 -3.62 -3.92 -25.56
C ILE A 38 -2.95 -2.92 -24.61
N ARG A 39 -3.76 -2.26 -23.78
CA ARG A 39 -3.34 -1.29 -22.76
C ARG A 39 -4.18 -1.50 -21.49
N PRO A 40 -3.68 -1.11 -20.31
CA PRO A 40 -4.46 -1.16 -19.08
C PRO A 40 -5.71 -0.29 -19.21
N LYS A 41 -6.88 -0.89 -18.96
CA LYS A 41 -8.18 -0.19 -18.97
C LYS A 41 -8.85 -0.20 -17.59
N ARG A 42 -8.59 -1.23 -16.77
CA ARG A 42 -9.23 -1.39 -15.46
C ARG A 42 -8.39 -0.82 -14.32
N VAL A 43 -7.07 -0.91 -14.44
CA VAL A 43 -6.11 -0.33 -13.49
C VAL A 43 -5.20 0.59 -14.28
N THR A 44 -5.38 1.89 -14.10
CA THR A 44 -4.63 2.93 -14.83
C THR A 44 -3.69 3.71 -13.93
N VAL A 45 -3.94 3.71 -12.61
CA VAL A 45 -3.11 4.36 -11.60
C VAL A 45 -2.56 3.28 -10.67
N LEU A 46 -1.24 3.23 -10.52
CA LEU A 46 -0.55 2.30 -9.63
C LEU A 46 -0.37 2.90 -8.22
N GLY A 47 0.50 2.30 -7.42
CA GLY A 47 0.77 2.68 -6.04
C GLY A 47 0.00 1.76 -5.10
N GLN A 48 0.75 0.99 -4.33
CA GLN A 48 0.23 -0.01 -3.37
C GLN A 48 0.08 0.53 -1.94
N GLU A 49 0.62 1.71 -1.67
CA GLU A 49 0.63 2.34 -0.36
C GLU A 49 0.57 3.85 -0.46
N LEU A 50 0.06 4.47 0.61
CA LEU A 50 -0.10 5.92 0.72
C LEU A 50 -0.07 6.34 2.19
N ALA A 51 0.26 7.61 2.40
CA ALA A 51 0.00 8.31 3.65
C ALA A 51 -0.62 9.66 3.33
N GLY A 52 -1.58 10.07 4.16
CA GLY A 52 -2.37 11.24 3.86
C GLY A 52 -3.33 11.63 4.96
N GLU A 53 -4.27 12.49 4.60
CA GLU A 53 -5.24 13.08 5.52
C GLU A 53 -6.65 12.72 5.04
N ILE A 54 -7.52 12.29 5.94
CA ILE A 54 -8.92 12.05 5.61
C ILE A 54 -9.62 13.39 5.42
N VAL A 55 -10.13 13.63 4.22
CA VAL A 55 -10.81 14.89 3.86
C VAL A 55 -12.33 14.74 3.77
N GLN A 56 -12.83 13.50 3.69
CA GLN A 56 -14.26 13.21 3.72
C GLN A 56 -14.50 11.79 4.24
N VAL A 57 -15.60 11.60 4.95
CA VAL A 57 -16.05 10.29 5.43
C VAL A 57 -17.45 9.97 4.91
N GLY A 58 -17.70 8.71 4.57
CA GLY A 58 -19.03 8.22 4.22
C GLY A 58 -19.95 8.15 5.44
N ARG A 59 -21.27 8.14 5.20
CA ARG A 59 -22.30 8.17 6.27
C ARG A 59 -22.21 7.05 7.30
N GLU A 60 -21.71 5.88 6.88
CA GLU A 60 -21.60 4.68 7.71
C GLU A 60 -20.18 4.48 8.28
N VAL A 61 -19.27 5.43 8.06
CA VAL A 61 -17.92 5.38 8.63
C VAL A 61 -17.99 5.74 10.11
N THR A 62 -17.37 4.92 10.94
CA THR A 62 -17.32 5.10 12.41
C THR A 62 -15.91 5.05 12.98
N MET A 63 -14.95 4.49 12.24
CA MET A 63 -13.57 4.31 12.70
C MET A 63 -12.64 5.51 12.47
N PHE A 64 -13.08 6.49 11.67
CA PHE A 64 -12.26 7.63 11.26
C PHE A 64 -13.08 8.90 11.13
N GLU A 65 -12.41 10.03 11.25
CA GLU A 65 -12.98 11.36 11.10
C GLU A 65 -12.19 12.24 10.12
N VAL A 66 -12.80 13.35 9.71
CA VAL A 66 -12.13 14.33 8.84
C VAL A 66 -11.00 15.01 9.63
N GLY A 67 -9.82 15.08 9.02
CA GLY A 67 -8.59 15.60 9.63
C GLY A 67 -7.65 14.51 10.16
N ASP A 68 -8.12 13.25 10.26
CA ASP A 68 -7.27 12.14 10.65
C ASP A 68 -6.08 11.99 9.69
N GLN A 69 -4.88 11.90 10.25
CA GLN A 69 -3.67 11.55 9.51
C GLN A 69 -3.49 10.04 9.52
N VAL A 70 -3.36 9.45 8.35
CA VAL A 70 -3.40 8.00 8.16
C VAL A 70 -2.28 7.51 7.24
N PHE A 71 -1.89 6.25 7.40
CA PHE A 71 -1.23 5.48 6.36
C PHE A 71 -2.10 4.28 5.98
N ALA A 72 -1.98 3.82 4.74
CA ALA A 72 -2.76 2.69 4.26
C ALA A 72 -2.07 1.94 3.12
N THR A 73 -2.40 0.66 2.97
CA THR A 73 -2.17 -0.05 1.70
C THR A 73 -3.45 -0.05 0.87
N THR A 74 -3.29 0.16 -0.44
CA THR A 74 -4.39 0.08 -1.41
C THR A 74 -4.61 -1.35 -1.94
N GLY A 75 -3.78 -2.31 -1.49
CA GLY A 75 -3.79 -3.69 -1.97
C GLY A 75 -3.75 -3.79 -3.50
N PHE A 76 -4.48 -4.76 -4.05
CA PHE A 76 -4.64 -4.93 -5.50
C PHE A 76 -5.55 -3.88 -6.15
N GLY A 77 -6.25 -3.06 -5.36
CA GLY A 77 -7.05 -1.95 -5.86
C GLY A 77 -6.20 -0.78 -6.38
N LEU A 78 -4.93 -0.71 -5.98
CA LEU A 78 -3.93 0.27 -6.43
C LEU A 78 -4.43 1.72 -6.32
N GLY A 79 -3.80 2.66 -7.03
CA GLY A 79 -4.21 4.06 -7.07
C GLY A 79 -3.62 4.93 -5.95
N GLY A 80 -2.56 4.48 -5.28
CA GLY A 80 -1.80 5.31 -4.34
C GLY A 80 -1.05 6.46 -5.02
N TYR A 81 -0.73 6.35 -6.32
CA TYR A 81 -0.10 7.41 -7.12
C TYR A 81 -1.10 8.45 -7.63
N ALA A 82 -2.03 8.86 -6.78
CA ALA A 82 -3.05 9.86 -7.07
C ALA A 82 -3.07 10.90 -5.95
N GLU A 83 -3.65 12.08 -6.22
CA GLU A 83 -3.84 13.11 -5.19
C GLU A 83 -4.91 12.69 -4.16
N TYR A 84 -5.83 11.81 -4.56
CA TYR A 84 -6.92 11.33 -3.72
C TYR A 84 -7.20 9.85 -3.95
N LYS A 85 -7.57 9.14 -2.88
CA LYS A 85 -8.00 7.74 -2.94
C LYS A 85 -9.15 7.47 -1.96
N CYS A 86 -10.20 6.83 -2.46
CA CYS A 86 -11.24 6.25 -1.60
C CYS A 86 -10.78 4.88 -1.07
N LEU A 87 -10.97 4.65 0.23
CA LEU A 87 -10.72 3.38 0.88
C LEU A 87 -11.93 2.99 1.75
N PRO A 88 -12.31 1.70 1.79
CA PRO A 88 -13.20 1.19 2.84
C PRO A 88 -12.63 1.50 4.23
N GLN A 89 -13.50 1.73 5.22
CA GLN A 89 -13.03 2.01 6.60
C GLN A 89 -12.34 0.78 7.22
N ASP A 90 -12.68 -0.42 6.75
CA ASP A 90 -12.12 -1.71 7.15
C ASP A 90 -10.99 -2.18 6.22
N ALA A 91 -10.51 -1.30 5.33
CA ALA A 91 -9.27 -1.54 4.62
C ALA A 91 -8.08 -1.59 5.61
N ASN A 92 -6.90 -1.99 5.12
CA ASN A 92 -5.66 -1.89 5.88
C ASN A 92 -5.20 -0.42 5.94
N ILE A 93 -5.92 0.37 6.74
CA ILE A 93 -5.70 1.78 7.03
C ILE A 93 -5.54 1.94 8.55
N ALA A 94 -4.58 2.77 8.97
CA ALA A 94 -4.34 3.05 10.37
C ALA A 94 -3.92 4.51 10.57
N GLN A 95 -4.07 5.01 11.79
CA GLN A 95 -3.58 6.34 12.14
C GLN A 95 -2.05 6.41 12.01
N LYS A 96 -1.57 7.51 11.42
CA LYS A 96 -0.16 7.80 11.29
C LYS A 96 0.42 8.15 12.68
N PRO A 97 1.56 7.56 13.08
CA PRO A 97 2.28 7.99 14.27
C PRO A 97 2.54 9.50 14.22
N SER A 98 2.32 10.19 15.34
CA SER A 98 2.45 11.65 15.42
C SER A 98 3.89 12.12 15.25
N ASN A 99 4.86 11.25 15.53
CA ASN A 99 6.29 11.52 15.43
C ASN A 99 6.91 11.18 14.06
N MET A 100 6.11 10.83 13.05
CA MET A 100 6.58 10.53 11.70
C MET A 100 6.05 11.53 10.68
N THR A 101 6.85 11.81 9.65
CA THR A 101 6.39 12.51 8.45
C THR A 101 5.46 11.62 7.62
N PHE A 102 4.79 12.19 6.61
CA PHE A 102 3.98 11.37 5.70
C PHE A 102 4.87 10.44 4.87
N GLU A 103 6.03 10.93 4.45
CA GLU A 103 7.03 10.21 3.66
C GLU A 103 7.61 9.02 4.42
N GLU A 104 7.84 9.16 5.73
CA GLU A 104 8.28 8.05 6.57
C GLU A 104 7.16 7.01 6.73
N ALA A 105 5.93 7.48 6.97
CA ALA A 105 4.79 6.61 7.22
C ALA A 105 4.37 5.77 6.01
N THR A 106 4.64 6.20 4.77
CA THR A 106 4.30 5.40 3.57
C THR A 106 5.06 4.10 3.48
N THR A 107 6.17 3.93 4.20
CA THR A 107 7.01 2.73 4.13
C THR A 107 6.48 1.57 4.99
N ILE A 108 5.53 1.86 5.89
CA ILE A 108 4.97 0.93 6.87
C ILE A 108 3.95 -0.06 6.24
N PRO A 109 2.96 0.38 5.44
CA PRO A 109 1.83 -0.47 5.04
C PRO A 109 2.22 -1.73 4.30
N VAL A 110 3.24 -1.68 3.43
CA VAL A 110 3.74 -2.86 2.72
C VAL A 110 5.07 -3.33 3.31
N GLY A 111 6.09 -2.47 3.35
CA GLY A 111 7.43 -2.83 3.79
C GLY A 111 7.46 -3.26 5.27
N GLY A 112 7.01 -2.37 6.15
CA GLY A 112 6.95 -2.62 7.59
C GLY A 112 6.06 -3.81 7.96
N TYR A 113 4.90 -3.93 7.34
CA TYR A 113 3.98 -5.05 7.56
C TYR A 113 4.60 -6.40 7.17
N ASN A 114 5.25 -6.47 6.00
CA ASN A 114 5.94 -7.69 5.56
C ASN A 114 7.11 -8.05 6.49
N ALA A 115 7.93 -7.07 6.88
CA ALA A 115 9.03 -7.30 7.81
C ALA A 115 8.51 -7.87 9.15
N LEU A 116 7.48 -7.25 9.72
CA LEU A 116 6.86 -7.70 10.96
C LEU A 116 6.25 -9.10 10.83
N HIS A 117 5.61 -9.41 9.71
CA HIS A 117 5.06 -10.74 9.44
C HIS A 117 6.17 -11.80 9.49
N PHE A 118 7.28 -11.61 8.77
CA PHE A 118 8.36 -12.59 8.73
C PHE A 118 9.13 -12.71 10.05
N ILE A 119 9.32 -11.60 10.77
CA ILE A 119 9.93 -11.61 12.11
C ILE A 119 9.07 -12.47 13.06
N ARG A 120 7.74 -12.30 13.03
CA ARG A 120 6.82 -13.09 13.87
C ARG A 120 6.74 -14.55 13.43
N LEU A 121 6.75 -14.81 12.12
CA LEU A 121 6.71 -16.16 11.58
C LEU A 121 7.97 -16.95 11.95
N ALA A 122 9.13 -16.30 11.94
CA ALA A 122 10.39 -16.89 12.35
C ALA A 122 10.53 -17.00 13.89
N ASP A 123 9.60 -16.45 14.66
CA ASP A 123 9.57 -16.46 16.13
C ASP A 123 10.88 -15.97 16.77
N ILE A 124 11.48 -14.93 16.20
CA ILE A 124 12.80 -14.43 16.58
C ILE A 124 12.82 -14.05 18.07
N ARG A 125 13.83 -14.55 18.80
CA ARG A 125 14.02 -14.33 20.24
C ARG A 125 15.22 -13.44 20.54
N GLU A 126 15.23 -12.88 21.74
CA GLU A 126 16.37 -12.11 22.24
C GLU A 126 17.64 -12.98 22.26
N GLY A 127 18.76 -12.40 21.79
CA GLY A 127 20.05 -13.07 21.69
C GLY A 127 20.26 -13.87 20.39
N GLU A 128 19.23 -14.01 19.55
CA GLU A 128 19.38 -14.66 18.25
C GLU A 128 20.08 -13.77 17.23
N ARG A 129 20.81 -14.41 16.31
CA ARG A 129 21.50 -13.73 15.20
C ARG A 129 20.68 -13.89 13.93
N VAL A 130 20.31 -12.76 13.33
CA VAL A 130 19.46 -12.69 12.14
C VAL A 130 20.26 -12.09 11.00
N ILE A 131 20.23 -12.72 9.83
CA ILE A 131 20.80 -12.16 8.60
C ILE A 131 19.68 -11.46 7.84
N VAL A 132 19.86 -10.16 7.56
CA VAL A 132 18.96 -9.38 6.71
C VAL A 132 19.58 -9.27 5.32
N ASN A 133 19.01 -9.99 4.36
CA ASN A 133 19.45 -9.92 2.97
C ASN A 133 18.86 -8.67 2.29
N GLY A 134 19.70 -7.91 1.59
CA GLY A 134 19.26 -6.71 0.87
C GLY A 134 18.96 -5.50 1.77
N ALA A 135 19.70 -5.34 2.87
CA ALA A 135 19.55 -4.22 3.81
C ALA A 135 20.15 -2.87 3.34
N GLY A 136 20.55 -2.78 2.06
CA GLY A 136 21.25 -1.64 1.48
C GLY A 136 20.38 -0.80 0.56
#